data_AF-A0A962R8J7-F1
#
_entry.id   AF-A0A962R8J7-F1
#
_cell.length_a   1.000
_cell.length_b   1.000
_cell.length_c   1.000
_cell.angle_alpha   90.00
_cell.angle_beta   90.00
_cell.angle_gamma   90.00
#
_symmetry.space_group_name_H-M   'P 1'
#
loop_
_entity.id
_entity.type
_entity.pdbx_description
1 polymer ?
#
loop_
_entity_poly.entity_id
_entity_poly.type
_entity_poly.pdbx_seq_one_letter_code
_entity_poly.pdbx_strand_id
1 'polypeptide(L)' 'SSASIFTAGLLGEQYVGIEPGGAEAVLKNGDTLLLTQSALVLEQLVGQFLFSQGSKGNDK' A
#
# COMPACT_ATOMS: atom_id res chain seq x y z
N SER A 1 -3.12 -14.59 4.29
CA SER A 1 -3.39 -13.25 4.86
C SER A 1 -2.24 -12.33 4.52
N SER A 2 -2.49 -11.03 4.46
CA SER A 2 -1.48 -9.99 4.19
C SER A 2 -1.61 -8.85 5.21
N ALA A 3 -0.52 -8.10 5.40
CA ALA A 3 -0.52 -6.86 6.20
C ALA A 3 -0.01 -5.68 5.38
N SER A 4 -0.64 -4.52 5.55
CA SER A 4 -0.31 -3.29 4.83
C SER A 4 -0.28 -2.12 5.79
N ILE A 5 0.65 -1.18 5.59
CA ILE A 5 0.68 0.07 6.37
C ILE A 5 -0.16 1.11 5.64
N PHE A 6 -1.14 1.68 6.35
CA PHE A 6 -2.03 2.72 5.87
C PHE A 6 -1.89 4.00 6.68
N THR A 7 -2.27 5.11 6.08
CA THR A 7 -2.39 6.42 6.76
C THR A 7 -3.87 6.78 6.82
N ALA A 8 -4.34 7.23 7.99
CA ALA A 8 -5.71 7.68 8.15
C ALA A 8 -5.94 8.97 7.34
N GLY A 9 -6.63 8.85 6.20
CA GLY A 9 -6.76 9.96 5.26
C GLY A 9 -5.40 10.39 4.68
N LEU A 10 -5.25 11.69 4.41
CA LEU A 10 -4.03 12.21 3.76
C LEU A 10 -2.86 12.44 4.73
N LEU A 11 -3.14 12.82 5.98
CA LEU A 11 -2.15 13.30 6.96
C LEU A 11 -2.40 12.78 8.39
N GLY A 12 -3.28 11.80 8.55
CA GLY A 12 -3.56 11.23 9.87
C GLY A 12 -2.47 10.27 10.35
N GLU A 13 -2.79 9.55 11.42
CA GLU A 13 -1.90 8.54 11.99
C GLU A 13 -1.72 7.32 11.08
N GLN A 14 -0.61 6.59 11.27
CA GLN A 14 -0.35 5.35 10.55
C GLN A 14 -0.88 4.14 11.33
N TYR A 15 -1.44 3.18 10.61
CA TYR A 15 -1.94 1.93 11.18
C TYR A 15 -1.66 0.74 10.27
N VAL A 16 -1.70 -0.46 10.83
CA VAL A 16 -1.57 -1.71 10.08
C VAL A 16 -2.96 -2.24 9.76
N GLY A 17 -3.26 -2.38 8.47
CA GLY A 17 -4.43 -3.12 7.99
C GLY A 17 -4.04 -4.57 7.73
N ILE A 18 -4.88 -5.51 8.19
CA ILE A 18 -4.70 -6.94 7.93
C ILE A 18 -5.84 -7.41 7.04
N GLU A 19 -5.50 -8.05 5.94
CA GLU A 19 -6.48 -8.63 5.03
C GLU A 19 -6.46 -10.16 5.16
N PRO A 20 -7.64 -10.79 5.30
CA PRO A 20 -7.74 -12.24 5.26
C PRO A 20 -7.32 -12.73 3.88
N GLY A 21 -6.53 -13.81 3.84
CA GLY A 21 -6.21 -14.50 2.59
C GLY A 21 -6.82 -15.89 2.57
N GLY A 22 -6.59 -16.64 1.48
CA GLY A 22 -7.09 -18.01 1.32
C GLY A 22 -6.27 -19.09 2.02
N ALA A 23 -5.58 -18.78 3.13
CA ALA A 23 -4.81 -19.79 3.85
C ALA A 23 -5.75 -20.71 4.64
N GLU A 24 -5.58 -22.03 4.51
CA GLU A 24 -6.38 -23.02 5.25
C GLU A 24 -6.05 -23.03 6.75
N ALA A 25 -4.80 -22.72 7.10
CA ALA A 25 -4.34 -22.64 8.48
C ALA A 25 -4.57 -21.24 9.07
N VAL A 26 -5.06 -21.20 10.31
CA VAL A 26 -5.24 -19.97 11.09
C VAL A 26 -3.92 -19.53 11.72
N LEU A 27 -3.68 -18.23 11.77
CA LEU A 27 -2.53 -17.61 12.44
C LEU A 27 -2.57 -17.89 13.95
N LYS A 28 -1.41 -18.20 14.51
CA LYS A 28 -1.19 -18.40 15.94
C LYS A 28 -0.35 -17.27 16.51
N ASN A 29 -0.35 -17.16 17.83
CA ASN A 29 0.49 -16.18 18.52
C ASN A 29 1.98 -16.45 18.22
N GLY A 30 2.72 -15.40 17.88
CA GLY A 30 4.13 -15.47 17.49
C GLY A 30 4.36 -15.76 16.00
N ASP A 31 3.32 -16.02 15.21
CA ASP A 31 3.47 -16.19 13.77
C ASP A 31 3.84 -14.88 13.06
N THR A 32 4.46 -15.00 11.89
CA THR A 32 4.86 -13.87 11.05
C THR A 32 4.06 -13.87 9.75
N LEU A 33 3.60 -12.69 9.35
CA LEU A 33 2.99 -12.49 8.04
C LEU A 33 4.08 -12.31 6.98
N LEU A 34 4.11 -13.22 6.01
CA LEU A 34 5.07 -13.19 4.91
C LEU A 34 4.70 -12.15 3.85
N LEU A 35 3.40 -11.98 3.59
CA LEU A 35 2.89 -11.03 2.61
C LEU A 35 2.69 -9.69 3.30
N THR A 36 3.57 -8.74 3.01
CA THR A 36 3.51 -7.38 3.57
C THR A 36 3.62 -6.32 2.47
N GLN A 37 2.99 -5.18 2.71
CA GLN A 37 3.07 -4.02 1.82
C GLN A 37 3.41 -2.76 2.63
N SER A 38 4.44 -2.05 2.19
CA SER A 38 4.81 -0.75 2.76
C SER A 38 3.77 0.31 2.47
N ALA A 39 3.75 1.36 3.28
CA ALA A 39 2.98 2.57 2.99
C ALA A 39 3.44 3.20 1.68
N LEU A 40 2.48 3.79 0.95
CA LEU A 40 2.80 4.60 -0.22
C LEU A 40 3.44 5.92 0.21
N VAL A 41 4.48 6.33 -0.51
CA VAL A 41 5.16 7.61 -0.31
C VAL A 41 4.47 8.66 -1.18
N LEU A 42 3.89 9.68 -0.56
CA LEU A 42 3.09 10.69 -1.27
C LEU A 42 3.87 11.39 -2.39
N GLU A 43 5.13 11.68 -2.16
CA GLU A 43 6.03 12.32 -3.13
C GLU A 43 6.19 11.46 -4.39
N GLN A 44 6.27 10.14 -4.24
CA GLN A 44 6.35 9.21 -5.38
C GLN A 44 5.05 9.21 -6.17
N LEU A 45 3.89 9.26 -5.50
CA LEU A 45 2.58 9.33 -6.14
C LEU A 45 2.39 10.65 -6.91
N VAL A 46 2.78 11.78 -6.31
CA VAL A 46 2.73 13.09 -6.97
C VAL A 46 3.66 13.11 -8.19
N GLY A 47 4.88 12.57 -8.07
CA GLY A 47 5.82 12.46 -9.18
C GLY A 47 5.26 11.62 -10.33
N GLN A 48 4.67 10.45 -10.03
CA GLN A 48 4.05 9.59 -11.04
C GLN A 48 2.85 10.26 -11.70
N PHE A 49 2.01 10.95 -10.94
CA PHE A 49 0.87 11.70 -11.46
C PHE A 49 1.32 12.79 -12.45
N LEU A 50 2.28 13.64 -12.06
CA LEU A 50 2.80 14.70 -12.93
C LEU A 50 3.43 14.13 -14.21
N PHE A 51 4.20 13.04 -14.08
CA PHE A 51 4.78 12.36 -15.24
C PHE A 51 3.70 11.86 -16.21
N SER A 52 2.69 11.14 -15.71
CA SER A 52 1.59 10.61 -16.54
C SER A 52 0.77 11.69 -17.25
N GLN A 53 0.68 12.90 -16.69
CA GLN A 53 0.04 14.05 -17.34
C GLN A 53 0.93 14.66 -18.43
N GLY A 54 2.25 14.69 -18.22
CA GLY A 54 3.22 15.15 -19.22
C GLY A 54 3.30 14.21 -20.44
N SER A 55 3.20 12.89 -20.23
CA SER A 55 3.24 11.89 -21.31
C SER A 55 2.04 11.98 -22.25
N LYS A 56 0.85 12.38 -21.76
CA LYS A 56 -0.34 12.59 -22.60
C LYS A 56 -0.25 13.79 -23.55
N GLY A 57 0.75 14.67 -23.39
CA GLY A 57 0.94 15.86 -24.22
C GLY A 57 1.75 15.64 -25.50
N ASN A 58 2.38 14.48 -25.66
CA ASN A 58 3.35 14.21 -26.74
C ASN A 58 2.84 13.24 -27.83
N ASP A 59 1.58 12.83 -27.78
CA ASP A 59 0.93 11.98 -28.80
C ASP A 59 0.15 12.80 -29.84
N LYS A 60 0.76 13.88 -30.37
CA LYS A 60 0.24 14.62 -31.54
C LYS A 60 1.29 14.75 -32.63
#